data_AF-A0A937PHL4-F1
#
_entry.id   AF-A0A937PHL4-F1
#
_cell.length_a   1.000
_cell.length_b   1.000
_cell.length_c   1.000
_cell.angle_alpha   90.00
_cell.angle_beta   90.00
_cell.angle_gamma   90.00
#
_symmetry.space_group_name_H-M   'P 1'
#
loop_
_entity.id
_entity.type
_entity.pdbx_description
1 polymer ?
#
loop_
_entity_poly.entity_id
_entity_poly.type
_entity_poly.pdbx_seq_one_letter_code
_entity_poly.pdbx_strand_id
1 'polypeptide(L)'
;MKQICLKTALFIILVSAILTGTRIFYSYAETKGLSPQGTVPEIVEDLSGDKYFPKVKDALRNAKKSIYMVMYFVNFDPKSRKSPVTELVEEVVNAHKRGVKVRVILDQNISFAEWEGRSGKWEKEEKNIPLFEYFKKQGIEAYYDNLFVVTHSKAIVIDEEIVVLGSANWTESSLRRNWEASCLIRSKELAKQLLKDFSEITIDYEASILDEERKPPVRISNTFLSGASFAPRMLTARDETAFDLYLLLLKNSDGNSEGRVNINYKDISSSLGLDKKFSYISARDILREALTRLDERYKLIIRKIRPPKSPYCLLLGYYSKNPYVLPQEKYCSLPDEYWRYGWNKRLSFPEKYCFMINLCKAGASRGRVWTGYRKGLMEEFNLGRDTIIRGMKGLRRLNIIEIEYPPYPEGGGFAQRAPMRFRLLGLYSPERLQQEKERLAKFYGKEHFEQAQKYAEMVYKDNDIQIIEDIIKKKEEYGSEQIDKAFGKVSYRSPDNPKRSYKYVVGILQTEAAE
;
A
#
# COMPACT_ATOMS: atom_id res chain seq x y z
N MET A 1 36.28 1.22 64.90
CA MET A 1 35.43 2.43 64.85
C MET A 1 36.12 3.65 64.24
N LYS A 2 37.32 4.07 64.68
CA LYS A 2 38.00 5.29 64.15
C LYS A 2 38.28 5.31 62.63
N GLN A 3 38.55 4.16 62.01
CA GLN A 3 38.86 4.06 60.57
C GLN A 3 37.62 4.17 59.65
N ILE A 4 36.43 3.83 60.16
CA ILE A 4 35.17 3.90 59.39
C ILE A 4 34.69 5.36 59.35
N CYS A 5 34.77 6.11 60.47
CA CYS A 5 34.44 7.54 60.49
C CYS A 5 35.27 8.38 59.52
N LEU A 6 36.56 8.06 59.33
CA LEU A 6 37.44 8.85 58.46
C LEU A 6 37.11 8.65 56.96
N LYS A 7 36.72 7.42 56.56
CA LYS A 7 36.31 7.13 55.18
C LYS A 7 34.96 7.75 54.83
N THR A 8 34.01 7.75 55.76
CA THR A 8 32.70 8.38 55.55
C THR A 8 32.81 9.91 55.50
N ALA A 9 33.68 10.51 56.33
CA ALA A 9 33.96 11.94 56.27
C ALA A 9 34.62 12.37 54.95
N LEU A 10 35.60 11.60 54.45
CA LEU A 10 36.22 11.87 53.14
C LEU A 10 35.21 11.74 51.99
N PHE A 11 34.32 10.75 52.02
CA PHE A 11 33.30 10.56 50.99
C PHE A 11 32.28 11.71 50.98
N ILE A 12 31.84 12.18 52.14
CA ILE A 12 30.92 13.33 52.24
C ILE A 12 31.61 14.61 51.75
N ILE A 13 32.89 14.82 52.05
CA ILE A 13 33.67 15.96 51.55
C ILE A 13 33.82 15.89 50.02
N LEU A 14 34.08 14.71 49.47
CA LEU A 14 34.22 14.52 48.02
C LEU A 14 32.89 14.74 47.28
N VAL A 15 31.79 14.21 47.81
CA VAL A 15 30.45 14.38 47.24
C VAL A 15 29.99 15.84 47.34
N SER A 16 30.24 16.50 48.48
CA SER A 16 30.01 17.94 48.60
C SER A 16 30.87 18.72 47.62
N ALA A 17 32.17 18.43 47.47
CA ALA A 17 33.02 19.13 46.50
C ALA A 17 32.54 18.97 45.04
N ILE A 18 32.01 17.79 44.68
CA ILE A 18 31.43 17.53 43.34
C ILE A 18 30.10 18.28 43.17
N LEU A 19 29.24 18.31 44.19
CA LEU A 19 27.96 19.03 44.16
C LEU A 19 28.14 20.56 44.15
N THR A 20 29.11 21.08 44.89
CA THR A 20 29.45 22.51 44.87
C THR A 20 30.15 22.87 43.55
N GLY A 21 31.03 22.02 43.03
CA GLY A 21 31.70 22.21 41.74
C GLY A 21 30.72 22.23 40.56
N THR A 22 29.73 21.35 40.55
CA THR A 22 28.65 21.34 39.54
C THR A 22 27.74 22.56 39.66
N ARG A 23 27.35 22.97 40.88
CA ARG A 23 26.57 24.21 41.07
C ARG A 23 27.33 25.47 40.67
N ILE A 24 28.62 25.55 40.97
CA ILE A 24 29.48 26.67 40.54
C ILE A 24 29.61 26.67 39.02
N PHE A 25 29.74 25.51 38.38
CA PHE A 25 29.80 25.41 36.92
C PHE A 25 28.49 25.86 36.25
N TYR A 26 27.33 25.43 36.75
CA TYR A 26 26.03 25.86 36.23
C TYR A 26 25.77 27.35 36.47
N SER A 27 26.09 27.88 37.65
CA SER A 27 25.97 29.32 37.95
C SER A 27 26.94 30.17 37.13
N TYR A 28 28.16 29.67 36.88
CA TYR A 28 29.15 30.34 36.03
C TYR A 28 28.76 30.29 34.54
N ALA A 29 28.10 29.21 34.08
CA ALA A 29 27.56 29.10 32.73
C ALA A 29 26.35 30.03 32.51
N GLU A 30 25.44 30.13 33.48
CA GLU A 30 24.28 31.05 33.47
C GLU A 30 24.73 32.52 33.46
N THR A 31 25.70 32.89 34.29
CA THR A 31 26.17 34.28 34.41
C THR A 31 27.01 34.76 33.23
N LYS A 32 27.51 33.84 32.38
CA LYS A 32 28.33 34.15 31.19
C LYS A 32 27.62 33.93 29.85
N GLY A 33 26.36 33.46 29.84
CA GLY A 33 25.61 33.22 28.60
C GLY A 33 26.26 32.22 27.65
N LEU A 34 27.10 31.32 28.18
CA LEU A 34 27.80 30.30 27.39
C LEU A 34 26.86 29.09 27.22
N SER A 35 25.93 29.19 26.27
CA SER A 35 25.34 27.98 25.69
C SER A 35 26.45 27.18 24.98
N PRO A 36 26.35 25.85 24.88
CA PRO A 36 27.24 25.07 24.03
C PRO A 36 27.28 25.70 22.64
N GLN A 37 28.47 26.08 22.19
CA GLN A 37 28.70 26.81 20.93
C GLN A 37 27.96 26.11 19.77
N GLY A 38 26.89 26.76 19.28
CA GLY A 38 26.18 26.34 18.06
C GLY A 38 24.66 26.43 18.10
N THR A 39 24.01 26.52 19.27
CA THR A 39 22.54 26.62 19.33
C THR A 39 22.07 28.07 19.38
N VAL A 40 21.43 28.53 18.30
CA VAL A 40 20.56 29.71 18.36
C VAL A 40 19.48 29.39 19.40
N PRO A 41 19.16 30.27 20.36
CA PRO A 41 18.12 29.98 21.35
C PRO A 41 16.80 29.68 20.64
N GLU A 42 16.24 28.50 20.91
CA GLU A 42 14.94 28.10 20.39
C GLU A 42 13.88 29.05 20.96
N ILE A 43 13.21 29.79 20.08
CA ILE A 43 12.07 30.61 20.50
C ILE A 43 10.88 29.67 20.64
N VAL A 44 10.43 29.46 21.87
CA VAL A 44 9.23 28.67 22.20
C VAL A 44 8.11 29.62 22.60
N GLU A 45 7.00 29.56 21.89
CA GLU A 45 5.78 30.30 22.18
C GLU A 45 4.67 29.32 22.58
N ASP A 46 4.05 29.57 23.73
CA ASP A 46 2.88 28.82 24.20
C ASP A 46 1.65 29.15 23.33
N LEU A 47 1.05 28.10 22.76
CA LEU A 47 -0.16 28.17 21.95
C LEU A 47 -1.41 27.65 22.68
N SER A 48 -1.33 27.39 23.98
CA SER A 48 -2.45 26.84 24.75
C SER A 48 -3.66 27.78 24.77
N GLY A 49 -4.86 27.20 24.86
CA GLY A 49 -6.13 27.94 24.85
C GLY A 49 -6.50 28.45 23.46
N ASP A 50 -6.89 29.72 23.36
CA ASP A 50 -7.36 30.36 22.12
C ASP A 50 -6.23 30.88 21.21
N LYS A 51 -4.97 30.74 21.64
CA LYS A 51 -3.77 31.25 20.93
C LYS A 51 -3.40 30.44 19.70
N TYR A 52 -3.72 29.14 19.67
CA TYR A 52 -3.34 28.24 18.58
C TYR A 52 -3.82 28.74 17.23
N PHE A 53 -5.12 28.99 17.08
CA PHE A 53 -5.71 29.37 15.79
C PHE A 53 -5.07 30.61 15.17
N PRO A 54 -5.01 31.79 15.83
CA PRO A 54 -4.45 32.99 15.22
C PRO A 54 -2.96 32.83 14.88
N LYS A 55 -2.18 32.15 15.72
CA LYS A 55 -0.73 31.98 15.53
C LYS A 55 -0.39 31.02 14.40
N VAL A 56 -1.08 29.88 14.34
CA VAL A 56 -0.89 28.90 13.26
C VAL A 56 -1.39 29.46 11.94
N LYS A 57 -2.51 30.17 11.93
CA LYS A 57 -3.02 30.86 10.73
C LYS A 57 -2.00 31.84 10.16
N ASP A 58 -1.40 32.68 11.02
CA ASP A 58 -0.39 33.64 10.60
C ASP A 58 0.89 32.95 10.09
N ALA A 59 1.34 31.89 10.76
CA ALA A 59 2.49 31.11 10.32
C ALA A 59 2.27 30.49 8.92
N LEU A 60 1.10 29.88 8.67
CA LEU A 60 0.74 29.30 7.37
C LEU A 60 0.63 30.37 6.27
N ARG A 61 0.03 31.52 6.60
CA ARG A 61 -0.08 32.67 5.69
C ARG A 61 1.29 33.18 5.26
N ASN A 62 2.25 33.19 6.18
CA ASN A 62 3.59 33.72 5.95
C ASN A 62 4.58 32.71 5.37
N ALA A 63 4.24 31.42 5.32
CA ALA A 63 5.07 30.35 4.74
C ALA A 63 5.57 30.67 3.32
N LYS A 64 6.85 30.38 3.05
CA LYS A 64 7.55 30.74 1.81
C LYS A 64 8.13 29.57 1.02
N LYS A 65 8.48 28.46 1.67
CA LYS A 65 9.24 27.34 1.08
C LYS A 65 8.47 26.02 1.16
N SER A 66 8.06 25.63 2.36
CA SER A 66 7.45 24.31 2.58
C SER A 66 6.49 24.27 3.77
N ILE A 67 5.51 23.39 3.70
CA ILE A 67 4.61 23.02 4.80
C ILE A 67 4.51 21.49 4.80
N TYR A 68 4.91 20.87 5.92
CA TYR A 68 4.70 19.45 6.18
C TYR A 68 3.74 19.31 7.34
N MET A 69 2.59 18.70 7.11
CA MET A 69 1.53 18.53 8.11
C MET A 69 1.29 17.06 8.34
N VAL A 70 1.35 16.63 9.60
CA VAL A 70 0.92 15.30 10.04
C VAL A 70 -0.22 15.49 11.02
N MET A 71 -1.40 14.95 10.70
CA MET A 71 -2.60 15.23 11.47
C MET A 71 -3.44 13.98 11.71
N TYR A 72 -3.63 13.66 12.98
CA TYR A 72 -4.49 12.57 13.42
C TYR A 72 -5.95 12.79 13.00
N PHE A 73 -6.51 13.98 13.29
CA PHE A 73 -7.90 14.26 12.99
C PHE A 73 -8.16 15.71 12.60
N VAL A 74 -8.90 15.87 11.50
CA VAL A 74 -9.43 17.12 10.98
C VAL A 74 -10.92 16.95 10.69
N ASN A 75 -11.75 17.72 11.38
CA ASN A 75 -13.18 17.81 11.07
C ASN A 75 -13.41 18.98 10.12
N PHE A 76 -13.19 18.73 8.83
CA PHE A 76 -13.31 19.74 7.77
C PHE A 76 -14.62 19.62 7.02
N ASP A 77 -15.33 20.73 6.88
CA ASP A 77 -16.46 20.90 5.97
C ASP A 77 -16.22 22.13 5.08
N PRO A 78 -16.07 21.98 3.75
CA PRO A 78 -15.84 23.10 2.84
C PRO A 78 -17.03 24.08 2.77
N LYS A 79 -18.23 23.69 3.23
CA LYS A 79 -19.39 24.58 3.30
C LYS A 79 -19.32 25.54 4.49
N SER A 80 -18.59 25.17 5.53
CA SER A 80 -18.46 25.92 6.78
C SER A 80 -17.38 27.01 6.72
N ARG A 81 -17.49 27.93 5.76
CA ARG A 81 -16.47 28.95 5.40
C ARG A 81 -15.96 29.84 6.55
N LYS A 82 -16.72 29.97 7.64
CA LYS A 82 -16.36 30.80 8.81
C LYS A 82 -15.79 30.00 9.98
N SER A 83 -15.59 28.69 9.82
CA SER A 83 -14.98 27.87 10.86
C SER A 83 -13.46 28.10 10.89
N PRO A 84 -12.83 28.15 12.08
CA PRO A 84 -11.37 28.17 12.22
C PRO A 84 -10.67 27.04 11.46
N VAL A 85 -11.27 25.85 11.41
CA VAL A 85 -10.73 24.71 10.67
C VAL A 85 -10.66 25.04 9.18
N THR A 86 -11.76 25.50 8.58
CA THR A 86 -11.80 25.88 7.16
C THR A 86 -10.81 27.00 6.88
N GLU A 87 -10.67 27.99 7.75
CA GLU A 87 -9.70 29.07 7.57
C GLU A 87 -8.24 28.58 7.58
N LEU A 88 -7.87 27.65 8.47
CA LEU A 88 -6.53 27.05 8.46
C LEU A 88 -6.28 26.22 7.19
N VAL A 89 -7.27 25.43 6.78
CA VAL A 89 -7.21 24.64 5.53
C VAL A 89 -7.04 25.54 4.31
N GLU A 90 -7.77 26.66 4.24
CA GLU A 90 -7.62 27.63 3.16
C GLU A 90 -6.23 28.30 3.16
N GLU A 91 -5.62 28.59 4.31
CA GLU A 91 -4.26 29.14 4.34
C GLU A 91 -3.22 28.13 3.83
N VAL A 92 -3.41 26.82 4.08
CA VAL A 92 -2.58 25.76 3.47
C VAL A 92 -2.74 25.76 1.94
N VAL A 93 -3.99 25.82 1.43
CA VAL A 93 -4.27 25.89 0.00
C VAL A 93 -3.69 27.16 -0.63
N ASN A 94 -3.82 28.30 0.04
CA ASN A 94 -3.28 29.57 -0.42
C ASN A 94 -1.75 29.52 -0.46
N ALA A 95 -1.10 28.88 0.52
CA ALA A 95 0.35 28.64 0.47
C ALA A 95 0.74 27.79 -0.73
N HIS A 96 0.04 26.68 -0.98
CA HIS A 96 0.27 25.86 -2.16
C HIS A 96 0.12 26.65 -3.47
N LYS A 97 -0.93 27.47 -3.60
CA LYS A 97 -1.16 28.36 -4.76
C LYS A 97 -0.04 29.39 -4.96
N ARG A 98 0.64 29.82 -3.88
CA ARG A 98 1.83 30.68 -3.95
C ARG A 98 3.11 29.93 -4.37
N GLY A 99 3.05 28.62 -4.58
CA GLY A 99 4.20 27.78 -4.93
C GLY A 99 4.95 27.17 -3.74
N VAL A 100 4.41 27.31 -2.51
CA VAL A 100 4.95 26.62 -1.32
C VAL A 100 4.75 25.12 -1.49
N LYS A 101 5.79 24.32 -1.24
CA LYS A 101 5.68 22.85 -1.28
C LYS A 101 4.85 22.38 -0.10
N VAL A 102 3.72 21.71 -0.34
CA VAL A 102 2.83 21.24 0.72
C VAL A 102 2.73 19.72 0.67
N ARG A 103 3.05 19.06 1.79
CA ARG A 103 2.85 17.63 1.98
C ARG A 103 2.05 17.38 3.25
N VAL A 104 1.01 16.55 3.13
CA VAL A 104 0.08 16.26 4.23
C VAL A 104 -0.02 14.75 4.42
N ILE A 105 0.09 14.28 5.67
CA ILE A 105 -0.14 12.89 6.06
C ILE A 105 -1.29 12.88 7.07
N LEU A 106 -2.32 12.10 6.77
CA LEU A 106 -3.57 12.02 7.53
C LEU A 106 -3.73 10.60 8.09
N ASP A 107 -4.09 10.50 9.37
CA ASP A 107 -4.38 9.21 9.99
C ASP A 107 -5.71 8.64 9.45
N GLN A 108 -5.71 7.36 9.08
CA GLN A 108 -6.89 6.66 8.57
C GLN A 108 -7.24 5.38 9.33
N ASN A 109 -6.66 5.20 10.51
CA ASN A 109 -6.66 3.97 11.29
C ASN A 109 -8.03 3.25 11.41
N ILE A 110 -7.97 1.97 11.77
CA ILE A 110 -9.14 1.22 12.21
C ILE A 110 -9.47 1.58 13.67
N SER A 111 -10.76 1.71 13.98
CA SER A 111 -11.23 1.85 15.37
C SER A 111 -10.92 0.57 16.14
N PHE A 112 -10.05 0.64 17.14
CA PHE A 112 -9.80 -0.46 18.09
C PHE A 112 -10.95 -0.56 19.11
N ALA A 113 -12.10 -1.07 18.66
CA ALA A 113 -13.30 -1.18 19.49
C ALA A 113 -13.12 -2.10 20.72
N GLU A 114 -12.11 -2.99 20.71
CA GLU A 114 -11.80 -3.87 21.86
C GLU A 114 -11.27 -3.10 23.08
N TRP A 115 -10.61 -1.95 22.92
CA TRP A 115 -10.07 -1.20 24.07
C TRP A 115 -11.17 -0.45 24.84
N GLU A 116 -12.31 -0.14 24.19
CA GLU A 116 -13.48 0.50 24.81
C GLU A 116 -14.57 -0.48 25.27
N GLY A 117 -14.30 -1.79 25.28
CA GLY A 117 -15.28 -2.80 25.71
C GLY A 117 -16.50 -2.91 24.80
N ARG A 118 -16.42 -2.40 23.56
CA ARG A 118 -17.49 -2.53 22.56
C ARG A 118 -17.17 -3.72 21.66
N SER A 119 -18.16 -4.56 21.40
CA SER A 119 -18.11 -5.63 20.39
C SER A 119 -18.13 -5.05 18.96
N GLY A 120 -17.21 -4.13 18.67
CA GLY A 120 -17.12 -3.42 17.40
C GLY A 120 -16.25 -4.18 16.40
N LYS A 121 -16.71 -4.19 15.15
CA LYS A 121 -15.98 -4.75 14.00
C LYS A 121 -14.73 -3.90 13.71
N TRP A 122 -13.74 -4.54 13.08
CA TRP A 122 -12.57 -3.89 12.46
C TRP A 122 -13.03 -3.01 11.28
N GLU A 123 -13.55 -1.83 11.58
CA GLU A 123 -14.03 -0.88 10.58
C GLU A 123 -13.12 0.35 10.57
N LYS A 124 -12.72 0.74 9.36
CA LYS A 124 -11.89 1.92 9.09
C LYS A 124 -12.63 3.16 9.58
N GLU A 125 -11.95 4.03 10.33
CA GLU A 125 -12.52 5.32 10.67
C GLU A 125 -12.56 6.18 9.40
N GLU A 126 -13.76 6.56 8.93
CA GLU A 126 -13.95 7.44 7.76
C GLU A 126 -13.57 8.91 8.06
N LYS A 127 -12.59 9.12 8.93
CA LYS A 127 -12.11 10.44 9.30
C LYS A 127 -11.16 11.00 8.23
N ASN A 128 -10.98 12.32 8.24
CA ASN A 128 -10.12 13.05 7.32
C ASN A 128 -10.51 13.00 5.82
N ILE A 129 -11.49 12.19 5.40
CA ILE A 129 -11.93 12.05 4.00
C ILE A 129 -12.24 13.40 3.33
N PRO A 130 -13.06 14.30 3.92
CA PRO A 130 -13.36 15.57 3.27
C PRO A 130 -12.12 16.44 3.03
N LEU A 131 -11.16 16.41 3.97
CA LEU A 131 -9.93 17.18 3.84
C LEU A 131 -9.01 16.58 2.76
N PHE A 132 -8.82 15.26 2.80
CA PHE A 132 -8.02 14.53 1.83
C PHE A 132 -8.49 14.82 0.40
N GLU A 133 -9.79 14.66 0.15
CA GLU A 133 -10.37 14.90 -1.17
C GLU A 133 -10.18 16.36 -1.61
N TYR A 134 -10.41 17.31 -0.70
CA TYR A 134 -10.25 18.72 -0.98
C TYR A 134 -8.81 19.07 -1.35
N PHE A 135 -7.83 18.63 -0.56
CA PHE A 135 -6.41 18.87 -0.84
C PHE A 135 -5.95 18.23 -2.15
N LYS A 136 -6.34 16.99 -2.42
CA LYS A 136 -6.01 16.33 -3.70
C LYS A 136 -6.58 17.10 -4.89
N LYS A 137 -7.83 17.58 -4.79
CA LYS A 137 -8.47 18.42 -5.83
C LYS A 137 -7.76 19.77 -6.04
N GLN A 138 -7.08 20.29 -5.02
CA GLN A 138 -6.25 21.49 -5.14
C GLN A 138 -4.82 21.21 -5.65
N GLY A 139 -4.47 19.95 -5.93
CA GLY A 139 -3.12 19.57 -6.37
C GLY A 139 -2.08 19.39 -5.25
N ILE A 140 -2.53 19.35 -3.99
CA ILE A 140 -1.65 19.14 -2.83
C ILE A 140 -1.28 17.67 -2.69
N GLU A 141 -0.03 17.40 -2.30
CA GLU A 141 0.45 16.05 -1.96
C GLU A 141 -0.12 15.61 -0.60
N ALA A 142 -1.37 15.16 -0.60
CA ALA A 142 -2.03 14.57 0.55
C ALA A 142 -2.00 13.04 0.50
N TYR A 143 -1.72 12.44 1.65
CA TYR A 143 -1.58 11.01 1.81
C TYR A 143 -2.29 10.53 3.09
N TYR A 144 -2.74 9.29 3.07
CA TYR A 144 -3.07 8.56 4.28
C TYR A 144 -1.86 7.78 4.80
N ASP A 145 -1.76 7.65 6.10
CA ASP A 145 -0.80 6.75 6.76
C ASP A 145 -1.23 5.28 6.65
N ASN A 146 -0.54 4.39 7.36
CA ASN A 146 -0.86 2.98 7.36
C ASN A 146 -2.14 2.67 8.14
N LEU A 147 -3.04 1.87 7.56
CA LEU A 147 -4.32 1.52 8.17
C LEU A 147 -4.22 0.85 9.56
N PHE A 148 -3.12 0.17 9.86
CA PHE A 148 -2.92 -0.61 11.10
C PHE A 148 -2.01 0.06 12.13
N VAL A 149 -1.37 1.18 11.78
CA VAL A 149 -0.49 1.94 12.68
C VAL A 149 -1.10 3.32 12.88
N VAL A 150 -1.45 3.66 14.11
CA VAL A 150 -2.07 4.95 14.42
C VAL A 150 -1.02 6.05 14.43
N THR A 151 -1.09 6.99 13.48
CA THR A 151 -0.34 8.24 13.52
C THR A 151 -1.09 9.27 14.35
N HIS A 152 -0.92 9.22 15.67
CA HIS A 152 -1.60 10.14 16.60
C HIS A 152 -0.96 11.54 16.68
N SER A 153 -0.08 11.90 15.75
CA SER A 153 0.61 13.19 15.72
C SER A 153 -0.30 14.35 15.29
N LYS A 154 -0.09 15.53 15.87
CA LYS A 154 -0.68 16.81 15.41
C LYS A 154 0.44 17.83 15.31
N ALA A 155 1.13 17.78 14.18
CA ALA A 155 2.36 18.53 13.99
C ALA A 155 2.40 19.18 12.61
N ILE A 156 2.97 20.39 12.56
CA ILE A 156 3.15 21.16 11.34
C ILE A 156 4.57 21.71 11.36
N VAL A 157 5.34 21.41 10.31
CA VAL A 157 6.67 21.98 10.08
C VAL A 157 6.56 22.93 8.90
N ILE A 158 6.88 24.21 9.11
CA ILE A 158 6.81 25.28 8.12
C ILE A 158 8.23 25.78 7.84
N ASP A 159 8.58 25.85 6.56
CA ASP A 159 9.85 26.34 6.03
C ASP A 159 11.10 25.68 6.62
N GLU A 160 10.96 24.42 7.06
CA GLU A 160 12.02 23.62 7.71
C GLU A 160 12.62 24.31 8.96
N GLU A 161 11.83 25.16 9.64
CA GLU A 161 12.29 25.98 10.77
C GLU A 161 11.23 26.18 11.84
N ILE A 162 9.98 26.47 11.47
CA ILE A 162 8.90 26.68 12.42
C ILE A 162 8.19 25.35 12.65
N VAL A 163 8.11 24.92 13.90
CA VAL A 163 7.43 23.70 14.32
C VAL A 163 6.22 24.09 15.17
N VAL A 164 5.04 23.64 14.78
CA VAL A 164 3.84 23.63 15.62
C VAL A 164 3.62 22.20 16.09
N LEU A 165 3.57 21.98 17.39
CA LEU A 165 3.41 20.65 17.98
C LEU A 165 2.52 20.73 19.21
N GLY A 166 1.63 19.74 19.38
CA GLY A 166 0.79 19.67 20.59
C GLY A 166 -0.36 18.67 20.51
N SER A 167 -1.35 18.86 21.38
CA SER A 167 -2.53 18.01 21.51
C SER A 167 -3.70 18.40 20.60
N ALA A 168 -3.67 19.61 20.02
CA ALA A 168 -4.78 20.15 19.25
C ALA A 168 -4.99 19.42 17.90
N ASN A 169 -6.11 18.71 17.78
CA ASN A 169 -6.66 18.32 16.48
C ASN A 169 -7.26 19.55 15.78
N TRP A 170 -7.46 19.48 14.46
CA TRP A 170 -8.19 20.53 13.74
C TRP A 170 -9.70 20.26 13.79
N THR A 171 -10.30 20.58 14.94
CA THR A 171 -11.75 20.52 15.16
C THR A 171 -12.23 21.81 15.81
N GLU A 172 -13.51 22.15 15.62
CA GLU A 172 -14.11 23.33 16.26
C GLU A 172 -13.98 23.30 17.79
N SER A 173 -14.10 22.11 18.40
CA SER A 173 -13.88 21.91 19.84
C SER A 173 -12.44 22.18 20.25
N SER A 174 -11.46 21.58 19.59
CA SER A 174 -10.05 21.76 19.95
C SER A 174 -9.58 23.20 19.75
N LEU A 175 -10.07 23.89 18.71
CA LEU A 175 -9.65 25.25 18.39
C LEU A 175 -10.37 26.35 19.19
N ARG A 176 -11.47 26.05 19.91
CA ARG A 176 -12.26 27.06 20.63
C ARG A 176 -12.67 26.71 22.06
N ARG A 177 -12.84 25.43 22.38
CA ARG A 177 -13.53 24.98 23.60
C ARG A 177 -12.65 24.13 24.52
N ASN A 178 -11.76 23.32 23.95
CA ASN A 178 -10.90 22.45 24.74
C ASN A 178 -9.68 23.21 25.26
N TRP A 179 -9.19 22.76 26.41
CA TRP A 179 -7.87 23.14 26.90
C TRP A 179 -6.82 22.24 26.27
N GLU A 180 -6.29 22.68 25.13
CA GLU A 180 -5.21 22.00 24.43
C GLU A 180 -3.85 22.56 24.87
N ALA A 181 -2.84 21.69 24.96
CA ALA A 181 -1.45 22.09 25.16
C ALA A 181 -0.74 22.05 23.81
N SER A 182 -0.18 23.17 23.37
CA SER A 182 0.53 23.27 22.09
C SER A 182 1.58 24.36 22.15
N CYS A 183 2.62 24.25 21.33
CA CYS A 183 3.65 25.27 21.21
C CYS A 183 4.03 25.51 19.74
N LEU A 184 4.53 26.73 19.50
CA LEU A 184 5.27 27.09 18.29
C LEU A 184 6.74 27.21 18.68
N ILE A 185 7.60 26.47 17.99
CA ILE A 185 9.03 26.41 18.23
C ILE A 185 9.75 26.84 16.96
N ARG A 186 10.68 27.79 17.06
CA ARG A 186 11.58 28.14 15.95
C ARG A 186 12.92 27.44 16.14
N SER A 187 13.11 26.32 15.43
CA SER A 187 14.30 25.46 15.53
C SER A 187 14.45 24.63 14.26
N LYS A 188 15.53 24.86 13.50
CA LYS A 188 15.83 24.09 12.27
C LYS A 188 16.23 22.66 12.60
N GLU A 189 16.90 22.49 13.74
CA GLU A 189 17.34 21.21 14.28
C GLU A 189 16.13 20.34 14.61
N LEU A 190 15.14 20.87 15.34
CA LEU A 190 13.90 20.16 15.65
C LEU A 190 13.09 19.89 14.38
N ALA A 191 12.95 20.88 13.49
CA ALA A 191 12.25 20.70 12.23
C ALA A 191 12.86 19.56 11.41
N LYS A 192 14.20 19.50 11.31
CA LYS A 192 14.91 18.41 10.61
C LYS A 192 14.68 17.04 11.24
N GLN A 193 14.67 16.96 12.58
CA GLN A 193 14.37 15.72 13.29
C GLN A 193 12.94 15.25 13.03
N LEU A 194 11.95 16.13 13.18
CA LEU A 194 10.55 15.79 12.92
C LEU A 194 10.31 15.40 11.46
N LEU A 195 10.93 16.08 10.50
CA LEU A 195 10.83 15.70 9.08
C LEU A 195 11.44 14.33 8.81
N LYS A 196 12.51 13.95 9.53
CA LYS A 196 13.06 12.59 9.48
C LYS A 196 12.04 11.60 10.03
N ASP A 197 11.48 11.85 11.22
CA ASP A 197 10.50 10.96 11.84
C ASP A 197 9.23 10.82 10.96
N PHE A 198 8.76 11.92 10.36
CA PHE A 198 7.62 11.89 9.44
C PHE A 198 7.92 11.11 8.16
N SER A 199 9.18 11.09 7.72
CA SER A 199 9.58 10.26 6.57
C SER A 199 9.57 8.76 6.88
N GLU A 200 9.56 8.38 8.15
CA GLU A 200 9.43 7.00 8.62
C GLU A 200 7.97 6.55 8.74
N ILE A 201 6.99 7.48 8.65
CA ILE A 201 5.57 7.12 8.59
C ILE A 201 5.29 6.37 7.28
N THR A 202 4.80 5.13 7.43
CA THR A 202 4.39 4.31 6.28
C THR A 202 3.12 4.90 5.66
N ILE A 203 3.20 5.28 4.38
CA ILE A 203 2.07 5.84 3.63
C ILE A 203 1.27 4.72 2.93
N ASP A 204 -0.05 4.75 3.07
CA ASP A 204 -0.96 3.97 2.23
C ASP A 204 -1.30 4.76 0.97
N TYR A 205 -0.48 4.56 -0.05
CA TYR A 205 -0.68 5.31 -1.26
C TYR A 205 -1.89 4.87 -2.10
N GLU A 206 -2.42 3.65 -1.91
CA GLU A 206 -3.61 3.19 -2.64
C GLU A 206 -4.87 3.87 -2.09
N ALA A 207 -4.94 4.05 -0.77
CA ALA A 207 -5.93 4.91 -0.12
C ALA A 207 -5.73 6.39 -0.51
N SER A 208 -4.51 6.78 -0.86
CA SER A 208 -4.15 8.16 -1.24
C SER A 208 -4.41 8.53 -2.70
N ILE A 209 -5.25 7.77 -3.40
CA ILE A 209 -5.70 8.04 -4.78
C ILE A 209 -7.16 8.50 -4.73
N LEU A 210 -7.47 9.61 -5.42
CA LEU A 210 -8.86 10.05 -5.56
C LEU A 210 -9.66 9.02 -6.36
N ASP A 211 -10.90 8.76 -5.95
CA ASP A 211 -11.78 7.88 -6.71
C ASP A 211 -12.01 8.38 -8.15
N GLU A 212 -12.03 9.69 -8.36
CA GLU A 212 -12.12 10.32 -9.70
C GLU A 212 -10.88 10.04 -10.57
N GLU A 213 -9.70 9.83 -9.96
CA GLU A 213 -8.47 9.43 -10.67
C GLU A 213 -8.47 7.93 -11.03
N ARG A 214 -9.36 7.12 -10.45
CA ARG A 214 -9.49 5.69 -10.76
C ARG A 214 -10.25 5.54 -12.07
N LYS A 215 -9.61 4.93 -13.07
CA LYS A 215 -10.30 4.61 -14.33
C LYS A 215 -11.28 3.46 -14.08
N PRO A 216 -12.41 3.42 -14.80
CA PRO A 216 -13.39 2.36 -14.62
C PRO A 216 -12.74 1.00 -14.92
N PRO A 217 -13.07 -0.04 -14.13
CA PRO A 217 -12.54 -1.35 -14.38
C PRO A 217 -13.08 -1.94 -15.68
N VAL A 218 -12.29 -2.81 -16.30
CA VAL A 218 -12.70 -3.50 -17.54
C VAL A 218 -13.53 -4.72 -17.17
N ARG A 219 -14.74 -4.82 -17.72
CA ARG A 219 -15.60 -5.99 -17.51
C ARG A 219 -15.14 -7.14 -18.39
N ILE A 220 -14.79 -8.25 -17.75
CA ILE A 220 -14.40 -9.49 -18.42
C ILE A 220 -15.51 -10.50 -18.21
N SER A 221 -16.09 -10.95 -19.33
CA SER A 221 -17.12 -11.98 -19.35
C SER A 221 -16.57 -13.31 -18.82
N ASN A 222 -17.34 -14.00 -17.98
CA ASN A 222 -16.97 -15.35 -17.56
C ASN A 222 -16.91 -16.31 -18.76
N THR A 223 -17.76 -16.12 -19.77
CA THR A 223 -17.75 -16.91 -21.02
C THR A 223 -16.40 -16.82 -21.75
N PHE A 224 -15.76 -15.65 -21.77
CA PHE A 224 -14.40 -15.51 -22.31
C PHE A 224 -13.38 -16.38 -21.56
N LEU A 225 -13.49 -16.43 -20.23
CA LEU A 225 -12.57 -17.15 -19.34
C LEU A 225 -12.88 -18.65 -19.23
N SER A 226 -14.12 -19.08 -19.44
CA SER A 226 -14.50 -20.49 -19.31
C SER A 226 -14.62 -21.21 -20.64
N GLY A 227 -15.00 -20.51 -21.72
CA GLY A 227 -15.27 -21.14 -23.01
C GLY A 227 -14.01 -21.67 -23.68
N ALA A 228 -13.94 -22.98 -23.91
CA ALA A 228 -12.76 -23.69 -24.44
C ALA A 228 -12.19 -23.14 -25.76
N SER A 229 -12.98 -22.37 -26.54
CA SER A 229 -12.55 -21.76 -27.81
C SER A 229 -11.91 -20.37 -27.66
N PHE A 230 -11.95 -19.76 -26.47
CA PHE A 230 -11.55 -18.37 -26.22
C PHE A 230 -10.24 -18.28 -25.42
N ALA A 231 -10.24 -17.69 -24.22
CA ALA A 231 -9.05 -17.53 -23.40
C ALA A 231 -8.35 -18.86 -23.04
N PRO A 232 -9.05 -19.97 -22.72
CA PRO A 232 -8.41 -21.26 -22.50
C PRO A 232 -7.60 -21.72 -23.72
N ARG A 233 -8.12 -21.51 -24.93
CA ARG A 233 -7.43 -21.84 -26.18
C ARG A 233 -6.17 -21.01 -26.39
N MET A 234 -6.21 -19.72 -26.05
CA MET A 234 -5.03 -18.85 -26.09
C MET A 234 -3.95 -19.37 -25.16
N LEU A 235 -4.33 -19.79 -23.95
CA LEU A 235 -3.41 -20.35 -22.98
C LEU A 235 -2.77 -21.65 -23.45
N THR A 236 -3.55 -22.60 -23.99
CA THR A 236 -3.02 -23.85 -24.57
C THR A 236 -2.08 -23.57 -25.75
N ALA A 237 -2.41 -22.58 -26.58
CA ALA A 237 -1.57 -22.15 -27.70
C ALA A 237 -0.37 -21.27 -27.27
N ARG A 238 -0.24 -20.92 -25.98
CA ARG A 238 0.74 -19.97 -25.44
C ARG A 238 0.70 -18.59 -26.13
N ASP A 239 -0.48 -18.16 -26.58
CA ASP A 239 -0.69 -16.89 -27.30
C ASP A 239 -1.02 -15.74 -26.33
N GLU A 240 -0.04 -15.40 -25.49
CA GLU A 240 -0.17 -14.33 -24.48
C GLU A 240 -0.43 -12.96 -25.14
N THR A 241 0.19 -12.69 -26.29
CA THR A 241 0.02 -11.43 -27.01
C THR A 241 -1.43 -11.24 -27.47
N ALA A 242 -2.10 -12.27 -27.99
CA ALA A 242 -3.51 -12.17 -28.35
C ALA A 242 -4.39 -11.94 -27.13
N PHE A 243 -4.11 -12.62 -26.01
CA PHE A 243 -4.83 -12.44 -24.76
C PHE A 243 -4.72 -11.01 -24.23
N ASP A 244 -3.49 -10.49 -24.09
CA ASP A 244 -3.25 -9.13 -23.60
C ASP A 244 -3.83 -8.07 -24.52
N LEU A 245 -3.69 -8.27 -25.84
CA LEU A 245 -4.26 -7.37 -26.83
C LEU A 245 -5.78 -7.33 -26.72
N TYR A 246 -6.45 -8.48 -26.57
CA TYR A 246 -7.90 -8.51 -26.41
C TYR A 246 -8.36 -7.78 -25.15
N LEU A 247 -7.68 -7.97 -24.01
CA LEU A 247 -7.97 -7.20 -22.79
C LEU A 247 -7.81 -5.70 -22.99
N LEU A 248 -6.80 -5.27 -23.76
CA LEU A 248 -6.60 -3.87 -24.08
C LEU A 248 -7.66 -3.32 -25.05
N LEU A 249 -8.15 -4.13 -26.00
CA LEU A 249 -9.26 -3.75 -26.86
C LEU A 249 -10.55 -3.59 -26.06
N LEU A 250 -10.83 -4.47 -25.10
CA LEU A 250 -11.94 -4.30 -24.16
C LEU A 250 -11.78 -3.03 -23.33
N LYS A 251 -10.57 -2.72 -22.86
CA LYS A 251 -10.26 -1.48 -22.13
C LYS A 251 -10.49 -0.21 -22.96
N ASN A 252 -10.17 -0.27 -24.25
CA ASN A 252 -10.27 0.86 -25.17
C ASN A 252 -11.65 0.97 -25.84
N SER A 253 -12.57 0.05 -25.52
CA SER A 253 -13.96 0.12 -25.97
C SER A 253 -14.73 1.14 -25.14
N ASP A 254 -15.48 2.01 -25.82
CA ASP A 254 -16.40 2.97 -25.23
C ASP A 254 -17.82 2.41 -25.09
N GLY A 255 -18.06 1.15 -25.49
CA GLY A 255 -19.37 0.52 -25.46
C GLY A 255 -20.31 0.95 -26.59
N ASN A 256 -19.80 1.54 -27.68
CA ASN A 256 -20.61 1.87 -28.85
C ASN A 256 -21.35 0.64 -29.43
N SER A 257 -22.51 0.87 -30.05
CA SER A 257 -23.40 -0.18 -30.57
C SER A 257 -22.77 -1.04 -31.69
N GLU A 258 -21.74 -0.54 -32.37
CA GLU A 258 -21.01 -1.29 -33.40
C GLU A 258 -19.87 -2.15 -32.82
N GLY A 259 -19.56 -2.01 -31.52
CA GLY A 259 -18.40 -2.65 -30.89
C GLY A 259 -17.06 -2.15 -31.44
N ARG A 260 -17.04 -0.97 -32.05
CA ARG A 260 -15.88 -0.44 -32.76
C ARG A 260 -14.77 0.00 -31.81
N VAL A 261 -13.53 -0.41 -32.09
CA VAL A 261 -12.33 0.04 -31.39
C VAL A 261 -11.27 0.48 -32.40
N ASN A 262 -10.79 1.72 -32.29
CA ASN A 262 -9.74 2.24 -33.16
C ASN A 262 -8.38 1.64 -32.75
N ILE A 263 -7.56 1.29 -33.74
CA ILE A 263 -6.24 0.70 -33.52
C ILE A 263 -5.16 1.77 -33.69
N ASN A 264 -4.59 2.19 -32.57
CA ASN A 264 -3.32 2.94 -32.55
C ASN A 264 -2.18 2.00 -32.15
N TYR A 265 -1.39 1.57 -33.14
CA TYR A 265 -0.28 0.64 -32.90
C TYR A 265 0.77 1.19 -31.94
N LYS A 266 1.00 2.52 -31.91
CA LYS A 266 1.98 3.13 -31.02
C LYS A 266 1.53 3.00 -29.56
N ASP A 267 0.28 3.38 -29.28
CA ASP A 267 -0.28 3.33 -27.92
C ASP A 267 -0.42 1.91 -27.41
N ILE A 268 -0.87 0.98 -28.28
CA ILE A 268 -0.99 -0.44 -27.96
C ILE A 268 0.40 -1.04 -27.69
N SER A 269 1.38 -0.75 -28.55
CA SER A 269 2.76 -1.22 -28.36
C SER A 269 3.33 -0.78 -27.01
N SER A 270 3.12 0.48 -26.63
CA SER A 270 3.59 1.01 -25.33
C SER A 270 2.83 0.42 -24.14
N SER A 271 1.52 0.24 -24.28
CA SER A 271 0.66 -0.38 -23.26
C SER A 271 1.03 -1.84 -23.00
N LEU A 272 1.47 -2.58 -24.03
CA LEU A 272 1.94 -3.97 -23.92
C LEU A 272 3.46 -4.07 -23.65
N GLY A 273 4.20 -2.96 -23.69
CA GLY A 273 5.65 -2.93 -23.47
C GLY A 273 6.47 -3.55 -24.60
N LEU A 274 5.91 -3.63 -25.81
CA LEU A 274 6.60 -4.12 -27.00
C LEU A 274 7.62 -3.10 -27.52
N ASP A 275 7.35 -1.80 -27.31
CA ASP A 275 8.23 -0.69 -27.68
C ASP A 275 9.59 -0.71 -26.96
N LYS A 276 9.64 -1.30 -25.76
CA LYS A 276 10.89 -1.49 -25.01
C LYS A 276 11.77 -2.63 -25.56
N LYS A 277 11.18 -3.54 -26.33
CA LYS A 277 11.85 -4.77 -26.79
C LYS A 277 12.09 -4.79 -28.31
N PHE A 278 11.28 -4.06 -29.06
CA PHE A 278 11.22 -4.15 -30.51
C PHE A 278 11.14 -2.77 -31.15
N SER A 279 11.63 -2.68 -32.40
CA SER A 279 11.40 -1.50 -33.23
C SER A 279 9.89 -1.28 -33.46
N TYR A 280 9.48 -0.06 -33.80
CA TYR A 280 8.09 0.23 -34.13
C TYR A 280 7.52 -0.70 -35.21
N ILE A 281 8.31 -1.00 -36.26
CA ILE A 281 7.89 -1.87 -37.37
C ILE A 281 7.66 -3.29 -36.85
N SER A 282 8.61 -3.85 -36.10
CA SER A 282 8.52 -5.19 -35.53
C SER A 282 7.36 -5.31 -34.54
N ALA A 283 7.17 -4.33 -33.65
CA ALA A 283 6.04 -4.30 -32.72
C ALA A 283 4.70 -4.22 -33.45
N ARG A 284 4.61 -3.39 -34.50
CA ARG A 284 3.41 -3.29 -35.35
C ARG A 284 3.11 -4.64 -36.01
N ASP A 285 4.10 -5.34 -36.54
CA ASP A 285 3.88 -6.60 -37.25
C ASP A 285 3.45 -7.72 -36.27
N ILE A 286 4.05 -7.80 -35.07
CA ILE A 286 3.59 -8.66 -33.97
C ILE A 286 2.11 -8.38 -33.64
N LEU A 287 1.73 -7.11 -33.51
CA LEU A 287 0.35 -6.72 -33.22
C LEU A 287 -0.60 -7.05 -34.38
N ARG A 288 -0.16 -6.90 -35.63
CA ARG A 288 -0.95 -7.28 -36.80
C ARG A 288 -1.24 -8.78 -36.82
N GLU A 289 -0.25 -9.61 -36.52
CA GLU A 289 -0.43 -11.06 -36.43
C GLU A 289 -1.36 -11.45 -35.27
N ALA A 290 -1.22 -10.81 -34.11
CA ALA A 290 -2.12 -11.03 -32.97
C ALA A 290 -3.57 -10.64 -33.32
N LEU A 291 -3.78 -9.52 -34.00
CA LEU A 291 -5.10 -9.16 -34.54
C LEU A 291 -5.61 -10.21 -35.53
N THR A 292 -4.77 -10.71 -36.44
CA THR A 292 -5.15 -11.80 -37.36
C THR A 292 -5.65 -13.01 -36.59
N ARG A 293 -4.95 -13.43 -35.53
CA ARG A 293 -5.36 -14.59 -34.72
C ARG A 293 -6.65 -14.33 -33.95
N LEU A 294 -6.85 -13.12 -33.40
CA LEU A 294 -8.10 -12.73 -32.75
C LEU A 294 -9.31 -12.78 -33.70
N ASP A 295 -9.11 -12.39 -34.96
CA ASP A 295 -10.14 -12.43 -36.00
C ASP A 295 -10.39 -13.85 -36.51
N GLU A 296 -9.34 -14.52 -36.97
CA GLU A 296 -9.47 -15.76 -37.74
C GLU A 296 -9.54 -17.01 -36.88
N ARG A 297 -8.74 -17.08 -35.81
CA ARG A 297 -8.63 -18.27 -34.96
C ARG A 297 -9.58 -18.22 -33.77
N TYR A 298 -9.64 -17.09 -33.07
CA TYR A 298 -10.43 -16.93 -31.84
C TYR A 298 -11.82 -16.35 -32.08
N LYS A 299 -12.08 -15.77 -33.26
CA LYS A 299 -13.39 -15.19 -33.65
C LYS A 299 -13.92 -14.15 -32.66
N LEU A 300 -13.03 -13.37 -32.05
CA LEU A 300 -13.37 -12.36 -31.05
C LEU A 300 -13.49 -10.95 -31.62
N ILE A 301 -12.94 -10.72 -32.81
CA ILE A 301 -13.00 -9.44 -33.51
C ILE A 301 -13.25 -9.63 -35.00
N ILE A 302 -13.67 -8.57 -35.68
CA ILE A 302 -13.53 -8.43 -37.14
C ILE A 302 -12.57 -7.29 -37.41
N ARG A 303 -11.48 -7.56 -38.12
CA ARG A 303 -10.54 -6.52 -38.54
C ARG A 303 -11.12 -5.73 -39.70
N LYS A 304 -10.99 -4.42 -39.65
CA LYS A 304 -11.34 -3.53 -40.74
C LYS A 304 -10.11 -2.69 -41.10
N ILE A 305 -9.59 -2.94 -42.30
CA ILE A 305 -8.51 -2.15 -42.89
C ILE A 305 -9.19 -1.20 -43.88
N ARG A 306 -9.05 0.11 -43.66
CA ARG A 306 -9.55 1.12 -44.61
C ARG A 306 -8.46 2.15 -44.88
N PRO A 307 -7.56 1.94 -45.85
CA PRO A 307 -6.71 3.04 -46.33
C PRO A 307 -7.60 4.15 -46.91
N PRO A 308 -7.35 5.46 -46.68
CA PRO A 308 -6.27 6.10 -45.91
C PRO A 308 -6.61 6.35 -44.41
N LYS A 309 -7.70 5.78 -43.89
CA LYS A 309 -8.16 5.97 -42.50
C LYS A 309 -7.40 5.07 -41.51
N SER A 310 -7.38 5.47 -40.23
CA SER A 310 -6.83 4.65 -39.15
C SER A 310 -7.51 3.27 -39.09
N PRO A 311 -6.75 2.18 -38.93
CA PRO A 311 -7.32 0.84 -38.81
C PRO A 311 -8.21 0.76 -37.55
N TYR A 312 -9.26 -0.06 -37.62
CA TYR A 312 -10.13 -0.34 -36.49
C TYR A 312 -10.54 -1.81 -36.50
N CYS A 313 -11.04 -2.31 -35.37
CA CYS A 313 -11.71 -3.59 -35.31
C CYS A 313 -13.12 -3.43 -34.74
N LEU A 314 -13.97 -4.41 -35.01
CA LEU A 314 -15.25 -4.58 -34.34
C LEU A 314 -15.09 -5.72 -33.34
N LEU A 315 -15.32 -5.45 -32.06
CA LEU A 315 -15.42 -6.48 -31.03
C LEU A 315 -16.69 -7.28 -31.26
N LEU A 316 -16.61 -8.60 -31.10
CA LEU A 316 -17.74 -9.51 -31.29
C LEU A 316 -18.23 -10.09 -29.97
N GLY A 317 -19.53 -10.37 -29.91
CA GLY A 317 -20.11 -11.18 -28.84
C GLY A 317 -19.60 -12.62 -28.88
N TYR A 318 -19.66 -13.32 -27.74
CA TYR A 318 -19.30 -14.74 -27.68
C TYR A 318 -20.39 -15.59 -28.34
N TYR A 319 -19.98 -16.53 -29.20
CA TYR A 319 -20.88 -17.44 -29.95
C TYR A 319 -21.89 -16.78 -30.91
N SER A 320 -21.89 -15.45 -31.03
CA SER A 320 -22.68 -14.70 -31.99
C SER A 320 -21.77 -13.82 -32.85
N LYS A 321 -22.18 -13.51 -34.07
CA LYS A 321 -21.46 -12.52 -34.91
C LYS A 321 -21.90 -11.08 -34.63
N ASN A 322 -22.69 -10.88 -33.58
CA ASN A 322 -23.20 -9.57 -33.20
C ASN A 322 -22.08 -8.74 -32.55
N PRO A 323 -22.18 -7.39 -32.61
CA PRO A 323 -21.28 -6.53 -31.86
C PRO A 323 -21.21 -6.90 -30.38
N TYR A 324 -20.00 -6.81 -29.82
CA TYR A 324 -19.80 -7.00 -28.39
C TYR A 324 -20.57 -5.93 -27.60
N VAL A 325 -21.37 -6.40 -26.65
CA VAL A 325 -22.02 -5.56 -25.65
C VAL A 325 -21.39 -5.89 -24.30
N LEU A 326 -21.29 -4.89 -23.42
CA LEU A 326 -20.84 -5.11 -22.05
C LEU A 326 -21.63 -6.27 -21.42
N PRO A 327 -20.95 -7.22 -20.75
CA PRO A 327 -21.59 -8.45 -20.29
C PRO A 327 -22.65 -8.12 -19.25
N GLN A 328 -23.87 -8.57 -19.50
CA GLN A 328 -24.99 -8.58 -18.55
C GLN A 328 -25.04 -9.90 -17.74
N GLU A 329 -24.28 -10.91 -18.17
CA GLU A 329 -24.08 -12.19 -17.49
C GLU A 329 -23.09 -12.08 -16.31
N LYS A 330 -22.65 -13.20 -15.73
CA LYS A 330 -21.56 -13.20 -14.74
C LYS A 330 -20.27 -12.67 -15.39
N TYR A 331 -19.70 -11.62 -14.80
CA TYR A 331 -18.44 -11.00 -15.21
C TYR A 331 -17.53 -10.73 -14.00
N CYS A 332 -16.24 -10.51 -14.26
CA CYS A 332 -15.34 -9.85 -13.30
C CYS A 332 -14.96 -8.46 -13.76
N SER A 333 -14.64 -7.61 -12.79
CA SER A 333 -14.11 -6.26 -13.00
C SER A 333 -12.60 -6.29 -12.84
N LEU A 334 -11.86 -6.12 -13.94
CA LEU A 334 -10.41 -5.98 -13.94
C LEU A 334 -10.03 -4.54 -13.57
N PRO A 335 -9.39 -4.30 -12.40
CA PRO A 335 -9.01 -2.96 -11.93
C PRO A 335 -8.03 -2.23 -12.86
N ASP A 336 -8.06 -0.89 -12.89
CA ASP A 336 -7.12 -0.07 -13.66
C ASP A 336 -5.67 -0.24 -13.19
N GLU A 337 -5.50 -0.56 -11.90
CA GLU A 337 -4.26 -0.92 -11.23
C GLU A 337 -3.48 -2.00 -12.00
N TYR A 338 -4.20 -2.87 -12.73
CA TYR A 338 -3.60 -3.88 -13.60
C TYR A 338 -2.70 -3.29 -14.69
N TRP A 339 -3.07 -2.15 -15.27
CA TRP A 339 -2.27 -1.44 -16.26
C TRP A 339 -1.43 -0.34 -15.63
N ARG A 340 -2.00 0.42 -14.69
CA ARG A 340 -1.35 1.55 -14.02
C ARG A 340 -0.03 1.15 -13.37
N TYR A 341 -0.01 0.00 -12.69
CA TYR A 341 1.20 -0.54 -12.05
C TYR A 341 1.96 -1.55 -12.93
N GLY A 342 1.54 -1.69 -14.20
CA GLY A 342 2.19 -2.56 -15.16
C GLY A 342 2.08 -4.05 -14.86
N TRP A 343 1.10 -4.50 -14.06
CA TRP A 343 0.87 -5.93 -13.79
C TRP A 343 0.59 -6.72 -15.06
N ASN A 344 -0.02 -6.09 -16.07
CA ASN A 344 -0.17 -6.65 -17.41
C ASN A 344 1.15 -7.05 -18.09
N LYS A 345 2.28 -6.46 -17.67
CA LYS A 345 3.62 -6.77 -18.21
C LYS A 345 4.44 -7.66 -17.28
N ARG A 346 4.05 -7.74 -16.00
CA ARG A 346 4.80 -8.41 -14.92
C ARG A 346 4.33 -9.82 -14.64
N LEU A 347 3.02 -10.05 -14.67
CA LEU A 347 2.46 -11.37 -14.49
C LEU A 347 2.78 -12.26 -15.70
N SER A 348 3.19 -13.48 -15.45
CA SER A 348 3.22 -14.53 -16.47
C SER A 348 1.81 -14.88 -16.94
N PHE A 349 1.70 -15.49 -18.13
CA PHE A 349 0.39 -15.83 -18.68
C PHE A 349 -0.50 -16.69 -17.74
N PRO A 350 0.01 -17.74 -17.06
CA PRO A 350 -0.79 -18.47 -16.06
C PRO A 350 -1.23 -17.62 -14.86
N GLU A 351 -0.39 -16.70 -14.39
CA GLU A 351 -0.72 -15.78 -13.28
C GLU A 351 -1.79 -14.78 -13.70
N LYS A 352 -1.70 -14.22 -14.92
CA LYS A 352 -2.75 -13.35 -15.48
C LYS A 352 -4.10 -14.06 -15.47
N TYR A 353 -4.12 -15.29 -15.97
CA TYR A 353 -5.35 -16.09 -16.04
C TYR A 353 -5.92 -16.40 -14.65
N CYS A 354 -5.09 -16.88 -13.73
CA CYS A 354 -5.51 -17.19 -12.37
C CYS A 354 -5.95 -15.94 -11.60
N PHE A 355 -5.39 -14.77 -11.91
CA PHE A 355 -5.84 -13.51 -11.34
C PHE A 355 -7.26 -13.16 -11.80
N MET A 356 -7.57 -13.32 -13.09
CA MET A 356 -8.94 -13.14 -13.60
C MET A 356 -9.92 -14.13 -12.98
N ILE A 357 -9.52 -15.40 -12.79
CA ILE A 357 -10.35 -16.38 -12.07
C ILE A 357 -10.65 -15.89 -10.65
N ASN A 358 -9.64 -15.43 -9.90
CA ASN A 358 -9.86 -14.93 -8.55
C ASN A 358 -10.78 -13.71 -8.53
N LEU A 359 -10.64 -12.79 -9.49
CA LEU A 359 -11.57 -11.65 -9.64
C LEU A 359 -13.00 -12.12 -9.89
N CYS A 360 -13.19 -13.07 -10.80
CA CYS A 360 -14.51 -13.59 -11.18
C CYS A 360 -15.18 -14.38 -10.04
N LYS A 361 -14.40 -15.13 -9.26
CA LYS A 361 -14.93 -15.95 -8.15
C LYS A 361 -15.15 -15.16 -6.86
N ALA A 362 -14.30 -14.17 -6.57
CA ALA A 362 -14.47 -13.31 -5.39
C ALA A 362 -15.71 -12.40 -5.52
N GLY A 363 -16.03 -11.94 -6.73
CA GLY A 363 -17.14 -11.02 -6.99
C GLY A 363 -17.07 -9.75 -6.14
N ALA A 364 -18.23 -9.21 -5.77
CA ALA A 364 -18.35 -8.05 -4.87
C ALA A 364 -18.41 -8.43 -3.38
N SER A 365 -18.03 -9.66 -3.02
CA SER A 365 -18.13 -10.13 -1.63
C SER A 365 -17.28 -9.29 -0.67
N ARG A 366 -17.82 -9.01 0.53
CA ARG A 366 -17.05 -8.38 1.61
C ARG A 366 -15.83 -9.24 1.92
N GLY A 367 -14.63 -8.66 1.85
CA GLY A 367 -13.35 -9.35 2.05
C GLY A 367 -12.80 -10.10 0.83
N ARG A 368 -13.51 -10.11 -0.33
CA ARG A 368 -13.07 -10.73 -1.59
C ARG A 368 -12.59 -12.19 -1.43
N VAL A 369 -13.38 -12.99 -0.72
CA VAL A 369 -13.08 -14.38 -0.39
C VAL A 369 -14.00 -15.34 -1.14
N TRP A 370 -13.47 -16.47 -1.59
CA TRP A 370 -14.25 -17.55 -2.19
C TRP A 370 -13.66 -18.92 -1.88
N THR A 371 -14.43 -19.99 -2.04
CA THR A 371 -13.98 -21.37 -1.81
C THR A 371 -14.10 -22.20 -3.09
N GLY A 372 -13.22 -23.17 -3.26
CA GLY A 372 -13.28 -24.06 -4.42
C GLY A 372 -12.31 -25.23 -4.39
N TYR A 373 -12.60 -26.21 -5.23
CA TYR A 373 -11.73 -27.35 -5.49
C TYR A 373 -10.89 -27.13 -6.73
N ARG A 374 -9.65 -27.61 -6.70
CA ARG A 374 -8.76 -27.55 -7.87
C ARG A 374 -9.35 -28.26 -9.09
N LYS A 375 -9.97 -29.43 -8.89
CA LYS A 375 -10.65 -30.17 -9.96
C LYS A 375 -11.80 -29.35 -10.57
N GLY A 376 -12.62 -28.72 -9.72
CA GLY A 376 -13.69 -27.84 -10.17
C GLY A 376 -13.19 -26.65 -10.99
N LEU A 377 -12.06 -26.04 -10.62
CA LEU A 377 -11.46 -24.97 -11.42
C LEU A 377 -10.95 -25.44 -12.79
N MET A 378 -10.41 -26.66 -12.87
CA MET A 378 -9.96 -27.25 -14.14
C MET A 378 -11.14 -27.45 -15.09
N GLU A 379 -12.25 -27.98 -14.57
CA GLU A 379 -13.47 -28.25 -15.33
C GLU A 379 -14.18 -26.95 -15.73
N GLU A 380 -14.36 -26.01 -14.79
CA GLU A 380 -15.08 -24.75 -15.00
C GLU A 380 -14.37 -23.83 -16.00
N PHE A 381 -13.05 -23.75 -15.94
CA PHE A 381 -12.26 -22.83 -16.78
C PHE A 381 -11.50 -23.52 -17.93
N ASN A 382 -11.75 -24.81 -18.17
CA ASN A 382 -11.06 -25.61 -19.19
C ASN A 382 -9.53 -25.51 -19.09
N LEU A 383 -9.01 -25.65 -17.86
CA LEU A 383 -7.59 -25.44 -17.55
C LEU A 383 -6.84 -26.74 -17.26
N GLY A 384 -5.60 -26.79 -17.77
CA GLY A 384 -4.62 -27.78 -17.35
C GLY A 384 -4.16 -27.58 -15.90
N ARG A 385 -3.87 -28.69 -15.21
CA ARG A 385 -3.41 -28.71 -13.80
C ARG A 385 -2.23 -27.76 -13.56
N ASP A 386 -1.25 -27.76 -14.46
CA ASP A 386 -0.02 -26.97 -14.31
C ASP A 386 -0.27 -25.47 -14.35
N THR A 387 -1.26 -25.01 -15.12
CA THR A 387 -1.63 -23.59 -15.18
C THR A 387 -2.10 -23.12 -13.81
N ILE A 388 -3.01 -23.88 -13.20
CA ILE A 388 -3.57 -23.52 -11.89
C ILE A 388 -2.47 -23.54 -10.83
N ILE A 389 -1.63 -24.59 -10.81
CA ILE A 389 -0.56 -24.71 -9.81
C ILE A 389 0.43 -23.55 -9.95
N ARG A 390 0.94 -23.29 -11.17
CA ARG A 390 1.93 -22.23 -11.41
C ARG A 390 1.33 -20.85 -11.18
N GLY A 391 0.15 -20.58 -11.74
CA GLY A 391 -0.52 -19.29 -11.63
C GLY A 391 -0.90 -18.95 -10.19
N MET A 392 -1.54 -19.87 -9.46
CA MET A 392 -1.90 -19.63 -8.05
C MET A 392 -0.66 -19.52 -7.15
N LYS A 393 0.38 -20.33 -7.37
CA LYS A 393 1.65 -20.23 -6.63
C LYS A 393 2.32 -18.87 -6.87
N GLY A 394 2.37 -18.44 -8.12
CA GLY A 394 2.94 -17.16 -8.52
C GLY A 394 2.23 -15.97 -7.86
N LEU A 395 0.90 -15.93 -7.94
CA LEU A 395 0.09 -14.89 -7.30
C LEU A 395 0.23 -14.86 -5.77
N ARG A 396 0.41 -16.02 -5.12
CA ARG A 396 0.70 -16.09 -3.68
C ARG A 396 2.03 -15.44 -3.34
N ARG A 397 3.10 -15.79 -4.07
CA ARG A 397 4.43 -15.18 -3.88
C ARG A 397 4.41 -13.68 -4.07
N LEU A 398 3.65 -13.23 -5.08
CA LEU A 398 3.44 -11.80 -5.35
C LEU A 398 2.54 -11.13 -4.31
N ASN A 399 2.04 -11.83 -3.30
CA ASN A 399 1.11 -11.32 -2.29
C ASN A 399 -0.16 -10.67 -2.89
N ILE A 400 -0.62 -11.18 -4.05
CA ILE A 400 -1.86 -10.75 -4.72
C ILE A 400 -3.05 -11.57 -4.22
N ILE A 401 -2.81 -12.84 -3.87
CA ILE A 401 -3.80 -13.74 -3.29
C ILE A 401 -3.24 -14.45 -2.06
N GLU A 402 -4.14 -14.87 -1.19
CA GLU A 402 -3.87 -15.80 -0.12
C GLU A 402 -4.70 -17.07 -0.33
N ILE A 403 -4.09 -18.23 -0.04
CA ILE A 403 -4.77 -19.52 -0.11
C ILE A 403 -4.64 -20.22 1.24
N GLU A 404 -5.78 -20.37 1.91
CA GLU A 404 -5.93 -21.20 3.10
C GLU A 404 -6.34 -22.60 2.64
N TYR A 405 -5.50 -23.58 2.93
CA TYR A 405 -5.84 -24.96 2.67
C TYR A 405 -6.38 -25.61 3.95
N PRO A 406 -7.48 -26.39 3.90
CA PRO A 406 -8.00 -27.05 5.09
C PRO A 406 -7.11 -28.22 5.53
N PRO A 407 -7.21 -28.69 6.79
CA PRO A 407 -6.48 -29.86 7.25
C PRO A 407 -6.90 -31.12 6.48
N TYR A 408 -6.07 -32.16 6.55
CA TYR A 408 -6.45 -33.49 6.09
C TYR A 408 -7.42 -34.11 7.10
N PRO A 409 -8.54 -34.71 6.66
CA PRO A 409 -9.41 -35.46 7.56
C PRO A 409 -8.66 -36.65 8.16
N GLU A 410 -8.95 -36.99 9.42
CA GLU A 410 -8.34 -38.14 10.10
C GLU A 410 -8.63 -39.44 9.32
N GLY A 411 -7.57 -40.20 9.00
CA GLY A 411 -7.66 -41.42 8.20
C GLY A 411 -8.04 -41.22 6.71
N GLY A 412 -8.25 -39.98 6.25
CA GLY A 412 -8.72 -39.67 4.91
C GLY A 412 -7.64 -39.17 3.95
N GLY A 413 -7.79 -39.49 2.66
CA GLY A 413 -6.87 -39.10 1.60
C GLY A 413 -7.13 -37.70 1.00
N PHE A 414 -6.27 -37.27 0.07
CA PHE A 414 -6.37 -35.96 -0.62
C PHE A 414 -7.75 -35.67 -1.24
N ALA A 415 -8.46 -36.71 -1.70
CA ALA A 415 -9.77 -36.60 -2.37
C ALA A 415 -10.91 -36.19 -1.41
N GLN A 416 -10.77 -36.40 -0.11
CA GLN A 416 -11.79 -36.11 0.91
C GLN A 416 -11.59 -34.75 1.59
N ARG A 417 -10.61 -33.97 1.12
CA ARG A 417 -10.25 -32.68 1.69
C ARG A 417 -11.32 -31.63 1.39
N ALA A 418 -11.67 -30.81 2.38
CA ALA A 418 -12.56 -29.66 2.22
C ALA A 418 -12.05 -28.67 1.13
N PRO A 419 -12.91 -27.79 0.58
CA PRO A 419 -12.48 -26.86 -0.47
C PRO A 419 -11.44 -25.88 0.07
N MET A 420 -10.51 -25.47 -0.79
CA MET A 420 -9.56 -24.42 -0.47
C MET A 420 -10.29 -23.09 -0.36
N ARG A 421 -9.82 -22.21 0.52
CA ARG A 421 -10.32 -20.85 0.65
C ARG A 421 -9.31 -19.88 0.07
N PHE A 422 -9.77 -19.04 -0.84
CA PHE A 422 -8.98 -18.05 -1.55
C PHE A 422 -9.40 -16.66 -1.10
N ARG A 423 -8.44 -15.78 -0.84
CA ARG A 423 -8.66 -14.36 -0.57
C ARG A 423 -7.89 -13.53 -1.57
N LEU A 424 -8.58 -12.63 -2.27
CA LEU A 424 -7.94 -11.69 -3.20
C LEU A 424 -7.51 -10.44 -2.42
N LEU A 425 -6.20 -10.24 -2.29
CA LEU A 425 -5.59 -9.12 -1.56
C LEU A 425 -5.59 -7.84 -2.41
N GLY A 426 -5.39 -7.97 -3.72
CA GLY A 426 -5.41 -6.85 -4.67
C GLY A 426 -4.06 -6.63 -5.35
N LEU A 427 -4.01 -5.58 -6.16
CA LEU A 427 -2.80 -5.14 -6.85
C LEU A 427 -2.22 -3.93 -6.12
N TYR A 428 -0.90 -3.79 -6.14
CA TYR A 428 -0.14 -2.70 -5.53
C TYR A 428 0.91 -2.19 -6.53
N SER A 429 1.51 -1.03 -6.29
CA SER A 429 2.67 -0.56 -7.07
C SER A 429 3.94 -1.35 -6.72
N PRO A 430 4.54 -2.09 -7.68
CA PRO A 430 5.80 -2.81 -7.46
C PRO A 430 6.97 -1.88 -7.16
N GLU A 431 6.97 -0.67 -7.71
CA GLU A 431 7.98 0.35 -7.45
C GLU A 431 7.96 0.77 -5.98
N ARG A 432 6.76 0.95 -5.40
CA ARG A 432 6.61 1.26 -3.97
C ARG A 432 6.97 0.09 -3.08
N LEU A 433 6.56 -1.12 -3.43
CA LEU A 433 7.00 -2.31 -2.70
C LEU A 433 8.53 -2.36 -2.63
N GLN A 434 9.21 -2.06 -3.75
CA GLN A 434 10.66 -2.02 -3.81
C GLN A 434 11.25 -0.93 -2.90
N GLN A 435 10.66 0.27 -2.87
CA GLN A 435 11.06 1.34 -1.95
C GLN A 435 10.92 0.94 -0.47
N GLU A 436 9.82 0.27 -0.10
CA GLU A 436 9.62 -0.22 1.26
C GLU A 436 10.63 -1.32 1.64
N LYS A 437 10.95 -2.22 0.71
CA LYS A 437 12.02 -3.21 0.90
C LYS A 437 13.37 -2.55 1.14
N GLU A 438 13.71 -1.53 0.35
CA GLU A 438 14.94 -0.75 0.51
C GLU A 438 14.97 0.00 1.83
N ARG A 439 13.83 0.55 2.27
CA ARG A 439 13.68 1.20 3.58
C ARG A 439 13.97 0.22 4.72
N LEU A 440 13.34 -0.95 4.72
CA LEU A 440 13.57 -1.99 5.73
C LEU A 440 15.01 -2.50 5.73
N ALA A 441 15.58 -2.73 4.54
CA ALA A 441 16.98 -3.13 4.40
C ALA A 441 17.94 -2.07 4.96
N LYS A 442 17.61 -0.77 4.82
CA LYS A 442 18.40 0.31 5.40
C LYS A 442 18.24 0.39 6.92
N PHE A 443 17.03 0.15 7.44
CA PHE A 443 16.71 0.26 8.86
C PHE A 443 17.26 -0.91 9.68
N TYR A 444 16.98 -2.15 9.27
CA TYR A 444 17.39 -3.37 9.97
C TYR A 444 18.76 -3.92 9.51
N GLY A 445 19.35 -3.32 8.48
CA GLY A 445 20.56 -3.81 7.83
C GLY A 445 20.25 -4.82 6.73
N LYS A 446 21.00 -4.70 5.62
CA LYS A 446 20.74 -5.42 4.37
C LYS A 446 20.77 -6.93 4.53
N GLU A 447 21.73 -7.46 5.28
CA GLU A 447 21.89 -8.90 5.50
C GLU A 447 20.70 -9.51 6.27
N HIS A 448 20.27 -8.85 7.36
CA HIS A 448 19.10 -9.27 8.14
C HIS A 448 17.83 -9.28 7.29
N PHE A 449 17.63 -8.23 6.49
CA PHE A 449 16.50 -8.14 5.58
C PHE A 449 16.52 -9.25 4.52
N GLU A 450 17.65 -9.47 3.84
CA GLU A 450 17.76 -10.49 2.80
C GLU A 450 17.53 -11.91 3.36
N GLN A 451 17.99 -12.18 4.58
CA GLN A 451 17.74 -13.46 5.24
C GLN A 451 16.26 -13.62 5.63
N ALA A 452 15.64 -12.59 6.20
CA ALA A 452 14.21 -12.61 6.51
C ALA A 452 13.35 -12.80 5.27
N GLN A 453 13.72 -12.15 4.16
CA GLN A 453 13.04 -12.32 2.87
C GLN A 453 13.14 -13.76 2.35
N LYS A 454 14.29 -14.43 2.52
CA LYS A 454 14.46 -15.86 2.17
C LYS A 454 13.54 -16.75 2.99
N TYR A 455 13.40 -16.51 4.30
CA TYR A 455 12.44 -17.27 5.12
C TYR A 455 11.00 -17.02 4.67
N ALA A 456 10.65 -15.75 4.41
CA ALA A 456 9.34 -15.38 3.90
C ALA A 456 9.02 -16.09 2.56
N GLU A 457 10.00 -16.24 1.67
CA GLU A 457 9.86 -17.00 0.42
C GLU A 457 9.46 -18.46 0.66
N MET A 458 9.98 -19.12 1.70
CA MET A 458 9.67 -20.52 2.00
C MET A 458 8.17 -20.75 2.26
N VAL A 459 7.48 -19.71 2.74
CA VAL A 459 6.05 -19.69 3.05
C VAL A 459 5.23 -18.81 2.08
N TYR A 460 5.82 -18.43 0.93
CA TYR A 460 5.19 -17.63 -0.14
C TYR A 460 4.78 -16.22 0.28
N LYS A 461 5.62 -15.58 1.11
CA LYS A 461 5.42 -14.23 1.66
C LYS A 461 6.60 -13.30 1.38
N ASP A 462 7.39 -13.58 0.34
CA ASP A 462 8.58 -12.80 -0.08
C ASP A 462 8.27 -11.37 -0.56
N ASN A 463 6.99 -11.03 -0.73
CA ASN A 463 6.50 -9.68 -1.04
C ASN A 463 5.52 -9.14 0.01
N ASP A 464 5.46 -9.77 1.19
CA ASP A 464 4.67 -9.31 2.32
C ASP A 464 5.58 -8.61 3.33
N ILE A 465 5.62 -7.28 3.24
CA ILE A 465 6.51 -6.43 4.03
C ILE A 465 6.33 -6.66 5.54
N GLN A 466 5.09 -6.79 5.99
CA GLN A 466 4.79 -6.98 7.42
C GLN A 466 5.35 -8.31 7.92
N ILE A 467 5.20 -9.38 7.13
CA ILE A 467 5.76 -10.69 7.49
C ILE A 467 7.28 -10.68 7.45
N ILE A 468 7.90 -10.00 6.47
CA ILE A 468 9.37 -9.87 6.43
C ILE A 468 9.87 -9.15 7.68
N GLU A 469 9.24 -8.04 8.07
CA GLU A 469 9.59 -7.29 9.27
C GLU A 469 9.35 -8.11 10.56
N ASP A 470 8.22 -8.83 10.65
CA ASP A 470 7.93 -9.70 11.80
C ASP A 470 8.94 -10.85 11.91
N ILE A 471 9.42 -11.40 10.78
CA ILE A 471 10.51 -12.39 10.79
C ILE A 471 11.81 -11.80 11.36
N ILE A 472 12.16 -10.55 11.00
CA ILE A 472 13.34 -9.87 11.55
C ILE A 472 13.20 -9.75 13.07
N LYS A 473 12.07 -9.22 13.54
CA LYS A 473 11.79 -9.04 14.97
C LYS A 473 11.81 -10.37 15.74
N LYS A 474 11.19 -11.41 15.18
CA LYS A 474 11.20 -12.76 15.79
C LYS A 474 12.57 -13.38 15.81
N LYS A 475 13.43 -13.07 14.85
CA LYS A 475 14.82 -13.53 14.88
C LYS A 475 15.60 -12.90 16.03
N GLU A 476 15.33 -11.63 16.35
CA GLU A 476 15.88 -10.95 17.53
C GLU A 476 15.31 -11.53 18.84
N GLU A 477 14.02 -11.90 18.85
CA GLU A 477 13.33 -12.46 20.01
C GLU A 477 13.74 -13.91 20.36
N TYR A 478 13.72 -14.81 19.38
CA TYR A 478 13.91 -16.26 19.57
C TYR A 478 15.32 -16.77 19.22
N GLY A 479 16.13 -15.95 18.54
CA GLY A 479 17.44 -16.33 18.04
C GLY A 479 17.41 -17.12 16.73
N SER A 480 18.53 -17.07 15.99
CA SER A 480 18.64 -17.61 14.62
C SER A 480 18.38 -19.12 14.52
N GLU A 481 18.85 -19.90 15.50
CA GLU A 481 18.76 -21.37 15.46
C GLU A 481 17.31 -21.87 15.52
N GLN A 482 16.49 -21.26 16.37
CA GLN A 482 15.07 -21.60 16.49
C GLN A 482 14.30 -21.21 15.22
N ILE A 483 14.61 -20.04 14.64
CA ILE A 483 14.04 -19.60 13.35
C ILE A 483 14.40 -20.60 12.25
N ASP A 484 15.67 -20.99 12.14
CA ASP A 484 16.14 -21.96 11.13
C ASP A 484 15.42 -23.29 11.26
N LYS A 485 15.29 -23.81 12.48
CA LYS A 485 14.59 -25.07 12.76
C LYS A 485 13.10 -24.98 12.40
N ALA A 486 12.43 -23.90 12.77
CA ALA A 486 11.01 -23.71 12.51
C ALA A 486 10.73 -23.58 10.99
N PHE A 487 11.51 -22.77 10.28
CA PHE A 487 11.40 -22.64 8.83
C PHE A 487 11.84 -23.92 8.08
N GLY A 488 12.83 -24.65 8.60
CA GLY A 488 13.23 -25.96 8.13
C GLY A 488 12.08 -26.97 8.15
N LYS A 489 11.30 -27.03 9.25
CA LYS A 489 10.14 -27.93 9.36
C LYS A 489 9.02 -27.64 8.34
N VAL A 490 8.91 -26.41 7.83
CA VAL A 490 7.86 -26.04 6.87
C VAL A 490 8.32 -26.08 5.41
N SER A 491 9.63 -25.89 5.15
CA SER A 491 10.17 -25.79 3.80
C SER A 491 10.06 -27.09 3.00
N TYR A 492 10.21 -28.25 3.65
CA TYR A 492 10.07 -29.59 3.05
C TYR A 492 8.63 -29.97 2.68
N ARG A 493 7.63 -29.20 3.12
CA ARG A 493 6.21 -29.54 2.89
C ARG A 493 5.78 -29.16 1.48
N SER A 494 4.82 -29.92 0.92
CA SER A 494 4.23 -29.60 -0.39
C SER A 494 3.61 -28.19 -0.42
N PRO A 495 3.59 -27.51 -1.58
CA PRO A 495 3.04 -26.14 -1.71
C PRO A 495 1.59 -25.94 -1.24
N ASP A 496 0.79 -27.01 -1.27
CA ASP A 496 -0.62 -27.07 -0.86
C ASP A 496 -0.82 -27.67 0.54
N ASN A 497 0.27 -27.89 1.28
CA ASN A 497 0.22 -28.32 2.67
C ASN A 497 -0.18 -27.13 3.57
N PRO A 498 -1.17 -27.28 4.46
CA PRO A 498 -1.65 -26.16 5.28
C PRO A 498 -0.62 -25.70 6.32
N LYS A 499 0.31 -26.60 6.69
CA LYS A 499 1.42 -26.32 7.60
C LYS A 499 2.59 -25.60 6.91
N ARG A 500 2.54 -25.39 5.58
CA ARG A 500 3.49 -24.52 4.88
C ARG A 500 2.98 -23.09 4.86
N SER A 501 2.90 -22.49 6.05
CA SER A 501 2.37 -21.14 6.28
C SER A 501 3.14 -20.45 7.39
N TYR A 502 3.21 -19.11 7.33
CA TYR A 502 3.88 -18.32 8.37
C TYR A 502 3.20 -18.49 9.74
N LYS A 503 1.86 -18.56 9.76
CA LYS A 503 1.07 -18.86 10.98
C LYS A 503 1.55 -20.14 11.67
N TYR A 504 1.87 -21.19 10.91
CA TYR A 504 2.35 -22.43 11.50
C TYR A 504 3.78 -22.31 12.03
N VAL A 505 4.64 -21.51 11.38
CA VAL A 505 5.98 -21.19 11.89
C VAL A 505 5.89 -20.50 13.24
N VAL A 506 5.04 -19.46 13.37
CA VAL A 506 4.81 -18.76 14.64
C VAL A 506 4.33 -19.73 15.73
N GLY A 507 3.42 -20.65 15.40
CA GLY A 507 2.97 -21.68 16.35
C GLY A 507 4.09 -22.62 16.84
N ILE A 508 5.04 -22.99 15.96
CA ILE A 508 6.22 -23.77 16.36
C ILE A 508 7.07 -22.98 17.36
N LEU A 509 7.38 -21.72 17.04
CA LEU A 509 8.23 -20.87 17.90
C LEU A 509 7.61 -20.66 19.29
N GLN A 510 6.30 -20.43 19.34
CA GLN A 510 5.57 -20.25 20.60
C GLN A 510 5.53 -21.52 21.47
N THR A 511 5.46 -22.70 20.84
CA THR A 511 5.43 -23.97 21.58
C THR A 511 6.83 -24.32 22.10
N GLU A 512 7.87 -24.16 21.28
CA GLU A 512 9.26 -24.44 21.68
C GLU A 512 9.82 -23.44 22.70
N ALA A 513 9.21 -22.26 22.85
CA ALA A 513 9.56 -21.29 23.90
C ALA A 513 8.84 -21.55 25.25
N ALA A 514 7.80 -22.39 25.25
CA ALA A 514 7.05 -22.77 26.45
C ALA A 514 7.55 -24.08 27.09
N GLU A 515 8.36 -24.85 26.35
CA GLU A 515 9.14 -26.01 26.80
C GLU A 515 10.53 -25.58 27.29
#